data_AF-A0A7C3XPL4-F1
#
_entry.id   AF-A0A7C3XPL4-F1
#
_cell.length_a   1.000
_cell.length_b   1.000
_cell.length_c   1.000
_cell.angle_alpha   90.00
_cell.angle_beta   90.00
_cell.angle_gamma   90.00
#
_symmetry.space_group_name_H-M   'P 1'
#
loop_
_entity.id
_entity.type
_entity.pdbx_description
1 polymer ?
#
loop_
_entity_poly.entity_id
_entity_poly.type
_entity_poly.pdbx_seq_one_letter_code
_entity_poly.pdbx_strand_id
1 'polypeptide(L)'
;MKTIKSKLLLVYLLFTCITLSSSFYCYTIYRAREYNGEVKDLIHLISSEILLLNKLEMQFVAYDSKNNLFFEGAGSRYVERHQKLVIAVNKKLKELEQQDFLNDKIEQSLHQLKEELIHYNNDYLTFVSKVKDRGFRDRGIEGAMRSSIHNIENSYKKAVSESLLLTIRRNEKDYFLRKDTAYIAKHNDNVLLFRDQIKNDLQLSVAEKKLYISWLDDYFKFFSEWTKIDKEIGIDQDTGLTRKMKAHNAQFENILHDIHTESNRSDYVLSNNNKAVLITAICVSVILSIILSVFFSYVFTKPIKELSEYIDLIVKNNFSVPIKNIQTDSKDEIKDLFDNVNWMVNRVDIYVREIKKNELIIEASEKKFRSLIENSNDAIALIDQFGKILYA
;
A
#
# COMPACT_ATOMS: atom_id res chain seq x y z
N MET A 1 -33.87 -14.07 34.74
CA MET A 1 -33.26 -12.78 35.14
C MET A 1 -34.31 -12.01 35.93
N LYS A 2 -34.09 -11.81 37.24
CA LYS A 2 -35.12 -11.34 38.17
C LYS A 2 -35.24 -9.81 38.28
N THR A 3 -34.36 -9.05 37.61
CA THR A 3 -34.25 -7.60 37.78
C THR A 3 -34.13 -6.87 36.44
N ILE A 4 -34.76 -5.71 36.28
CA ILE A 4 -34.61 -4.77 35.15
C ILE A 4 -33.13 -4.49 34.89
N LYS A 5 -32.37 -4.25 35.97
CA LYS A 5 -30.92 -3.96 35.91
C LYS A 5 -30.14 -5.06 35.16
N SER A 6 -30.39 -6.33 35.46
CA SER A 6 -29.69 -7.44 34.79
C SER A 6 -30.10 -7.58 33.33
N LYS A 7 -31.36 -7.31 32.97
CA LYS A 7 -31.83 -7.30 31.58
C LYS A 7 -31.14 -6.20 30.77
N LEU A 8 -31.08 -4.99 31.32
CA LEU A 8 -30.38 -3.86 30.71
C LEU A 8 -28.88 -4.11 30.59
N LEU A 9 -28.24 -4.65 31.63
CA LEU A 9 -26.82 -4.98 31.63
C LEU A 9 -26.50 -6.03 30.55
N LEU A 10 -27.32 -7.07 30.40
CA LEU A 10 -27.10 -8.12 29.41
C LEU A 10 -27.20 -7.58 27.99
N VAL A 11 -28.19 -6.73 27.70
CA VAL A 11 -28.33 -6.10 26.38
C VAL A 11 -27.16 -5.17 26.09
N TYR A 12 -26.75 -4.37 27.08
CA TYR A 12 -25.58 -3.51 26.96
C TYR A 12 -24.30 -4.32 26.70
N LEU A 13 -24.08 -5.40 27.45
CA LEU A 13 -22.94 -6.31 27.27
C LEU A 13 -22.94 -6.94 25.88
N LEU A 14 -24.08 -7.44 25.40
CA LEU A 14 -24.22 -7.97 24.05
C LEU A 14 -23.88 -6.93 22.98
N PHE A 15 -24.40 -5.70 23.12
CA PHE A 15 -24.10 -4.61 22.20
C PHE A 15 -22.60 -4.28 22.20
N THR A 16 -21.99 -4.14 23.37
CA THR A 16 -20.55 -3.84 23.49
C THR A 16 -19.66 -4.96 22.93
N CYS A 17 -20.04 -6.23 23.10
CA CYS A 17 -19.29 -7.36 22.56
C CYS A 17 -19.29 -7.34 21.03
N ILE A 18 -20.41 -6.98 20.43
CA ILE A 18 -20.58 -6.93 18.97
C ILE A 18 -19.83 -5.74 18.38
N THR A 19 -19.89 -4.57 19.02
CA THR A 19 -19.12 -3.41 18.57
C THR A 19 -17.62 -3.66 18.69
N LEU A 20 -17.16 -4.27 19.79
CA LEU A 20 -15.74 -4.63 19.96
C LEU A 20 -15.28 -5.66 18.92
N SER A 21 -16.08 -6.69 18.63
CA SER A 21 -15.76 -7.68 17.60
C SER A 21 -15.66 -7.06 16.21
N SER A 22 -16.61 -6.19 15.86
CA SER A 22 -16.60 -5.42 14.60
C SER A 22 -15.39 -4.48 14.51
N SER A 23 -15.08 -3.75 15.57
CA SER A 23 -13.91 -2.87 15.64
C SER A 23 -12.59 -3.64 15.54
N PHE A 24 -12.48 -4.79 16.22
CA PHE A 24 -11.31 -5.67 16.12
C PHE A 24 -11.12 -6.19 14.70
N TYR A 25 -12.20 -6.59 14.03
CA TYR A 25 -12.16 -7.04 12.65
C TYR A 25 -11.80 -5.90 11.66
N CYS A 26 -12.34 -4.70 11.86
CA CYS A 26 -11.93 -3.52 11.09
C CYS A 26 -10.44 -3.20 11.29
N TYR A 27 -9.94 -3.35 12.52
CA TYR A 27 -8.54 -3.12 12.85
C TYR A 27 -7.61 -4.13 12.15
N THR A 28 -7.95 -5.42 12.14
CA THR A 28 -7.14 -6.44 11.43
C THR A 28 -7.08 -6.18 9.94
N ILE A 29 -8.19 -5.77 9.32
CA ILE A 29 -8.23 -5.37 7.91
C ILE A 29 -7.37 -4.13 7.65
N TYR A 30 -7.51 -3.10 8.50
CA TYR A 30 -6.74 -1.86 8.36
C TYR A 30 -5.24 -2.15 8.41
N ARG A 31 -4.81 -2.94 9.39
CA ARG A 31 -3.42 -3.39 9.54
C ARG A 31 -2.91 -4.16 8.32
N ALA A 32 -3.71 -5.08 7.77
CA ALA A 32 -3.33 -5.81 6.56
C ALA A 32 -3.18 -4.90 5.33
N ARG A 33 -4.02 -3.87 5.22
CA ARG A 33 -3.96 -2.90 4.12
C ARG A 33 -2.75 -1.96 4.23
N GLU A 34 -2.44 -1.50 5.45
CA GLU A 34 -1.28 -0.66 5.72
C GLU A 34 0.01 -1.40 5.36
N TYR A 35 0.14 -2.66 5.79
CA TYR A 35 1.27 -3.53 5.44
C TYR A 35 1.45 -3.73 3.93
N ASN A 36 0.38 -4.02 3.19
CA ASN A 36 0.45 -4.15 1.74
C ASN A 36 0.83 -2.84 1.04
N GLY A 37 0.47 -1.69 1.62
CA GLY A 37 0.89 -0.38 1.14
C GLY A 37 2.40 -0.18 1.22
N GLU A 38 3.02 -0.53 2.36
CA GLU A 38 4.48 -0.44 2.53
C GLU A 38 5.23 -1.35 1.55
N VAL A 39 4.75 -2.58 1.35
CA VAL A 39 5.31 -3.52 0.36
C VAL A 39 5.25 -2.94 -1.05
N LYS A 40 4.13 -2.32 -1.41
CA LYS A 40 3.93 -1.72 -2.73
C LYS A 40 4.84 -0.52 -2.97
N ASP A 41 4.99 0.36 -1.97
CA ASP A 41 5.91 1.50 -2.05
C ASP A 41 7.36 1.01 -2.24
N LEU A 42 7.74 -0.06 -1.56
CA LEU A 42 9.07 -0.66 -1.69
C LEU A 42 9.28 -1.28 -3.09
N ILE A 43 8.27 -1.95 -3.66
CA ILE A 43 8.29 -2.45 -5.05
C ILE A 43 8.43 -1.30 -6.05
N HIS A 44 7.69 -0.21 -5.87
CA HIS A 44 7.81 0.98 -6.73
C HIS A 44 9.21 1.61 -6.64
N LEU A 45 9.78 1.68 -5.43
CA LEU A 45 11.13 2.17 -5.22
C LEU A 45 12.16 1.31 -5.96
N ILE A 46 12.08 -0.02 -5.84
CA ILE A 46 12.94 -0.96 -6.57
C ILE A 46 12.79 -0.78 -8.08
N SER A 47 11.56 -0.65 -8.58
CA SER A 47 11.29 -0.41 -10.00
C SER A 47 12.00 0.87 -10.50
N SER A 48 11.94 1.95 -9.72
CA SER A 48 12.60 3.21 -10.03
C SER A 48 14.13 3.10 -10.00
N GLU A 49 14.67 2.37 -9.03
CA GLU A 49 16.12 2.15 -8.91
C GLU A 49 16.66 1.29 -10.07
N ILE A 50 15.90 0.29 -10.55
CA ILE A 50 16.27 -0.49 -11.74
C ILE A 50 16.30 0.39 -12.99
N LEU A 51 15.33 1.28 -13.17
CA LEU A 51 15.37 2.27 -14.27
C LEU A 51 16.60 3.19 -14.17
N LEU A 52 17.00 3.54 -12.95
CA LEU A 52 18.20 4.35 -12.72
C LEU A 52 19.50 3.57 -13.02
N LEU A 53 19.54 2.24 -12.85
CA LEU A 53 20.68 1.41 -13.30
C LEU A 53 20.88 1.54 -14.81
N ASN A 54 19.82 1.38 -15.61
CA ASN A 54 19.88 1.57 -17.06
C ASN A 54 20.34 2.99 -17.44
N LYS A 55 19.83 4.02 -16.73
CA LYS A 55 20.30 5.39 -16.95
C LYS A 55 21.80 5.55 -16.68
N LEU A 56 22.32 4.96 -15.60
CA LEU A 56 23.75 5.03 -15.27
C LEU A 56 24.62 4.28 -16.29
N GLU A 57 24.15 3.15 -16.81
CA GLU A 57 24.77 2.44 -17.92
C GLU A 57 24.87 3.34 -19.17
N MET A 58 23.77 3.94 -19.60
CA MET A 58 23.75 4.86 -20.74
C MET A 58 24.70 6.05 -20.53
N GLN A 59 24.79 6.59 -19.31
CA GLN A 59 25.71 7.67 -18.98
C GLN A 59 27.18 7.23 -19.03
N PHE A 60 27.49 6.03 -18.55
CA PHE A 60 28.84 5.47 -18.70
C PHE A 60 29.24 5.38 -20.18
N VAL A 61 28.34 4.85 -21.02
CA VAL A 61 28.58 4.75 -22.48
C VAL A 61 28.73 6.13 -23.11
N ALA A 62 27.89 7.10 -22.77
CA ALA A 62 27.92 8.43 -23.36
C ALA A 62 29.18 9.24 -23.00
N TYR A 63 29.67 9.10 -21.76
CA TYR A 63 30.72 9.97 -21.23
C TYR A 63 32.04 9.24 -20.99
N ASP A 64 32.05 8.25 -20.09
CA ASP A 64 33.31 7.67 -19.60
C ASP A 64 33.94 6.72 -20.62
N SER A 65 33.15 6.04 -21.45
CA SER A 65 33.66 5.16 -22.51
C SER A 65 34.48 5.87 -23.60
N LYS A 66 34.42 7.22 -23.63
CA LYS A 66 35.11 8.11 -24.57
C LYS A 66 35.97 9.16 -23.85
N ASN A 67 36.30 8.94 -22.58
CA ASN A 67 37.04 9.90 -21.75
C ASN A 67 38.38 9.31 -21.28
N ASN A 68 39.48 10.01 -21.57
CA ASN A 68 40.83 9.60 -21.18
C ASN A 68 40.98 9.31 -19.68
N LEU A 69 40.33 10.09 -18.81
CA LEU A 69 40.49 9.97 -17.34
C LEU A 69 40.10 8.57 -16.84
N PHE A 70 39.06 7.96 -17.43
CA PHE A 70 38.63 6.61 -17.08
C PHE A 70 39.73 5.58 -17.38
N PHE A 71 40.36 5.69 -18.55
CA PHE A 71 41.44 4.80 -18.99
C PHE A 71 42.77 5.06 -18.27
N GLU A 72 42.95 6.23 -17.67
CA GLU A 72 44.10 6.59 -16.84
C GLU A 72 43.99 6.10 -15.39
N GLY A 73 42.87 5.46 -15.03
CA GLY A 73 42.68 4.85 -13.71
C GLY A 73 41.94 5.73 -12.71
N ALA A 74 41.39 6.88 -13.12
CA ALA A 74 40.55 7.72 -12.25
C ALA A 74 39.21 7.05 -11.86
N GLY A 75 38.91 5.88 -12.44
CA GLY A 75 37.65 5.17 -12.24
C GLY A 75 36.48 5.83 -13.00
N SER A 76 35.27 5.36 -12.72
CA SER A 76 34.04 5.94 -13.28
C SER A 76 33.04 6.19 -12.16
N ARG A 77 32.59 7.45 -12.04
CA ARG A 77 31.52 7.81 -11.10
C ARG A 77 30.21 7.10 -11.42
N TYR A 78 29.96 6.76 -12.69
CA TYR A 78 28.74 6.08 -13.10
C TYR A 78 28.79 4.61 -12.70
N VAL A 79 29.93 3.95 -12.92
CA VAL A 79 30.15 2.56 -12.47
C VAL A 79 30.07 2.48 -10.94
N GLU A 80 30.70 3.41 -10.21
CA GLU A 80 30.65 3.42 -8.75
C GLU A 80 29.21 3.61 -8.24
N ARG A 81 28.46 4.57 -8.80
CA ARG A 81 27.05 4.78 -8.44
C ARG A 81 26.18 3.59 -8.82
N HIS A 82 26.45 2.95 -9.95
CA HIS A 82 25.74 1.75 -10.41
C HIS A 82 25.94 0.62 -9.40
N GLN A 83 27.18 0.33 -9.01
CA GLN A 83 27.47 -0.70 -8.00
C GLN A 83 26.81 -0.42 -6.64
N LYS A 84 26.86 0.83 -6.17
CA LYS A 84 26.16 1.23 -4.94
C LYS A 84 24.66 1.01 -5.04
N LEU A 85 24.07 1.30 -6.21
CA LEU A 85 22.65 1.12 -6.45
C LEU A 85 22.26 -0.36 -6.53
N VAL A 86 23.06 -1.21 -7.18
CA VAL A 86 22.85 -2.68 -7.18
C VAL A 86 22.83 -3.22 -5.75
N ILE A 87 23.76 -2.79 -4.90
CA ILE A 87 23.80 -3.18 -3.48
C ILE A 87 22.52 -2.69 -2.76
N ALA A 88 22.11 -1.45 -3.02
CA ALA A 88 20.91 -0.87 -2.41
C ALA A 88 19.62 -1.59 -2.84
N VAL A 89 19.50 -1.99 -4.11
CA VAL A 89 18.38 -2.77 -4.62
C VAL A 89 18.37 -4.17 -4.00
N ASN A 90 19.52 -4.85 -3.99
CA ASN A 90 19.65 -6.18 -3.38
C ASN A 90 19.27 -6.18 -1.89
N LYS A 91 19.64 -5.12 -1.16
CA LYS A 91 19.23 -4.96 0.24
C LYS A 91 17.70 -4.86 0.38
N LYS A 92 17.04 -4.05 -0.46
CA LYS A 92 15.57 -3.91 -0.45
C LYS A 92 14.86 -5.19 -0.89
N LEU A 93 15.39 -5.90 -1.88
CA LEU A 93 14.87 -7.22 -2.27
C LEU A 93 14.94 -8.21 -1.11
N LYS A 94 16.04 -8.19 -0.34
CA LYS A 94 16.17 -9.03 0.86
C LYS A 94 15.22 -8.62 1.99
N GLU A 95 15.00 -7.33 2.19
CA GLU A 95 14.01 -6.80 3.14
C GLU A 95 12.59 -7.23 2.74
N LEU A 96 12.28 -7.20 1.43
CA LEU A 96 11.05 -7.74 0.88
C LEU A 96 10.94 -9.24 1.12
N GLU A 97 11.93 -10.06 0.76
CA GLU A 97 11.94 -11.52 1.00
C GLU A 97 11.69 -11.94 2.46
N GLN A 98 11.97 -11.07 3.44
CA GLN A 98 11.74 -11.33 4.86
C GLN A 98 10.32 -10.99 5.32
N GLN A 99 9.54 -10.33 4.48
CA GLN A 99 8.14 -10.01 4.75
C GLN A 99 7.31 -11.28 4.49
N ASP A 100 6.40 -11.62 5.40
CA ASP A 100 5.42 -12.69 5.14
C ASP A 100 4.55 -12.26 3.96
N PHE A 101 4.87 -12.76 2.77
CA PHE A 101 4.05 -12.55 1.59
C PHE A 101 2.83 -13.44 1.65
N LEU A 102 1.66 -12.86 1.48
CA LEU A 102 0.43 -13.62 1.30
C LEU A 102 0.32 -14.26 -0.11
N ASN A 103 1.33 -14.08 -0.97
CA ASN A 103 1.24 -14.39 -2.39
C ASN A 103 2.53 -15.02 -2.96
N ASP A 104 2.50 -16.34 -3.08
CA ASP A 104 3.58 -17.17 -3.64
C ASP A 104 4.08 -16.68 -5.01
N LYS A 105 3.23 -16.09 -5.84
CA LYS A 105 3.64 -15.57 -7.17
C LYS A 105 4.51 -14.32 -7.07
N ILE A 106 4.22 -13.44 -6.10
CA ILE A 106 5.04 -12.25 -5.86
C ILE A 106 6.41 -12.69 -5.34
N GLU A 107 6.44 -13.65 -4.41
CA GLU A 107 7.69 -14.22 -3.89
C GLU A 107 8.54 -14.84 -5.02
N GLN A 108 7.93 -15.65 -5.89
CA GLN A 108 8.62 -16.22 -7.05
C GLN A 108 9.17 -15.14 -7.99
N SER A 109 8.39 -14.09 -8.26
CA SER A 109 8.81 -13.00 -9.14
C SER A 109 9.94 -12.17 -8.52
N LEU A 110 9.93 -11.98 -7.20
CA LEU A 110 11.02 -11.31 -6.48
C LEU A 110 12.32 -12.14 -6.55
N HIS A 111 12.21 -13.47 -6.45
CA HIS A 111 13.36 -14.35 -6.63
C HIS A 111 13.96 -14.23 -8.05
N GLN A 112 13.11 -14.29 -9.07
CA GLN A 112 13.53 -14.08 -10.47
C GLN A 112 14.17 -12.70 -10.66
N LEU A 113 13.59 -11.65 -10.08
CA LEU A 113 14.12 -10.29 -10.15
C LEU A 113 15.54 -10.19 -9.56
N LYS A 114 15.78 -10.90 -8.45
CA LYS A 114 17.07 -10.95 -7.77
C LYS A 114 18.12 -11.72 -8.57
N GLU A 115 17.76 -12.88 -9.12
CA GLU A 115 18.65 -13.63 -10.03
C GLU A 115 19.01 -12.79 -11.26
N GLU A 116 18.02 -12.13 -11.85
CA GLU A 116 18.22 -11.28 -13.02
C GLU A 116 19.11 -10.07 -12.71
N LEU A 117 18.97 -9.45 -11.52
CA LEU A 117 19.86 -8.39 -11.06
C LEU A 117 21.32 -8.84 -10.94
N ILE A 118 21.56 -10.08 -10.50
CA ILE A 118 22.90 -10.66 -10.40
C ILE A 118 23.49 -10.85 -11.81
N HIS A 119 22.72 -11.45 -12.72
CA HIS A 119 23.16 -11.67 -14.10
C HIS A 119 23.45 -10.35 -14.83
N TYR A 120 22.52 -9.39 -14.74
CA TYR A 120 22.69 -8.05 -15.28
C TYR A 120 23.97 -7.39 -14.76
N ASN A 121 24.21 -7.41 -13.44
CA ASN A 121 25.38 -6.77 -12.86
C ASN A 121 26.69 -7.41 -13.32
N ASN A 122 26.74 -8.73 -13.43
CA ASN A 122 27.92 -9.46 -13.91
C ASN A 122 28.24 -9.14 -15.38
N ASP A 123 27.22 -9.13 -16.23
CA ASP A 123 27.39 -8.80 -17.65
C ASP A 123 27.72 -7.30 -17.83
N TYR A 124 27.19 -6.41 -16.98
CA TYR A 124 27.58 -4.99 -16.94
C TYR A 124 29.04 -4.79 -16.54
N LEU A 125 29.53 -5.47 -15.49
CA LEU A 125 30.93 -5.40 -15.09
C LEU A 125 31.86 -5.95 -16.18
N THR A 126 31.44 -7.02 -16.86
CA THR A 126 32.15 -7.56 -18.02
C THR A 126 32.20 -6.54 -19.16
N PHE A 127 31.09 -5.87 -19.43
CA PHE A 127 31.01 -4.78 -20.40
C PHE A 127 31.98 -3.64 -20.08
N VAL A 128 31.98 -3.15 -18.84
CA VAL A 128 32.90 -2.10 -18.38
C VAL A 128 34.36 -2.53 -18.51
N SER A 129 34.68 -3.77 -18.15
CA SER A 129 36.04 -4.33 -18.30
C SER A 129 36.46 -4.38 -19.76
N LYS A 130 35.60 -4.87 -20.65
CA LYS A 130 35.89 -4.95 -22.09
C LYS A 130 36.07 -3.57 -22.71
N VAL A 131 35.26 -2.59 -22.31
CA VAL A 131 35.42 -1.19 -22.74
C VAL A 131 36.79 -0.67 -22.30
N LYS A 132 37.23 -0.98 -21.07
CA LYS A 132 38.55 -0.61 -20.56
C LYS A 132 39.69 -1.28 -21.34
N ASP A 133 39.56 -2.58 -21.63
CA ASP A 133 40.57 -3.36 -22.37
C ASP A 133 40.72 -2.87 -23.82
N ARG A 134 39.60 -2.58 -24.50
CA ARG A 134 39.58 -1.98 -25.85
C ARG A 134 40.45 -0.73 -25.89
N GLY A 135 40.40 0.07 -24.84
CA GLY A 135 41.09 1.34 -24.75
C GLY A 135 40.37 2.47 -25.47
N PHE A 136 40.96 3.66 -25.36
CA PHE A 136 40.55 4.85 -26.08
C PHE A 136 41.78 5.74 -26.31
N ARG A 137 41.96 6.19 -27.55
CA ARG A 137 43.12 6.99 -27.98
C ARG A 137 44.44 6.28 -27.65
N ASP A 138 45.24 6.84 -26.75
CA ASP A 138 46.61 6.42 -26.47
C ASP A 138 46.69 5.35 -25.37
N ARG A 139 45.55 4.75 -24.99
CA ARG A 139 45.44 3.76 -23.91
C ARG A 139 44.84 2.45 -24.40
N GLY A 140 45.09 1.37 -23.67
CA GLY A 140 44.59 0.02 -23.99
C GLY A 140 45.08 -0.49 -25.34
N ILE A 141 44.29 -1.38 -25.95
CA ILE A 141 44.64 -1.97 -27.26
C ILE A 141 44.65 -0.90 -28.35
N GLU A 142 43.75 0.09 -28.31
CA GLU A 142 43.77 1.22 -29.26
C GLU A 142 45.11 1.98 -29.20
N GLY A 143 45.62 2.25 -28.00
CA GLY A 143 46.89 2.94 -27.81
C GLY A 143 48.09 2.16 -28.34
N ALA A 144 48.15 0.85 -28.04
CA ALA A 144 49.20 -0.03 -28.55
C ALA A 144 49.17 -0.11 -30.09
N MET A 145 47.96 -0.25 -30.67
CA MET A 145 47.74 -0.22 -32.11
C MET A 145 48.24 1.09 -32.74
N ARG A 146 47.86 2.24 -32.17
CA ARG A 146 48.27 3.56 -32.67
C ARG A 146 49.78 3.79 -32.55
N SER A 147 50.40 3.32 -31.49
CA SER A 147 51.86 3.41 -31.33
C SER A 147 52.59 2.61 -32.41
N SER A 148 52.16 1.38 -32.69
CA SER A 148 52.78 0.54 -33.73
C SER A 148 52.73 1.19 -35.11
N ILE A 149 51.59 1.79 -35.50
CA ILE A 149 51.47 2.42 -36.81
C ILE A 149 52.20 3.77 -36.88
N HIS A 150 52.22 4.56 -35.80
CA HIS A 150 52.99 5.80 -35.75
C HIS A 150 54.51 5.54 -35.88
N ASN A 151 55.02 4.43 -35.34
CA ASN A 151 56.44 4.07 -35.50
C ASN A 151 56.80 3.87 -37.00
N ILE A 152 55.89 3.27 -37.76
CA ILE A 152 56.04 3.09 -39.21
C ILE A 152 55.91 4.44 -39.93
N GLU A 153 54.86 5.22 -39.64
CA GLU A 153 54.61 6.54 -40.27
C GLU A 153 55.80 7.50 -40.10
N ASN A 154 56.45 7.48 -38.94
CA ASN A 154 57.59 8.36 -38.65
C ASN A 154 58.91 7.89 -39.31
N SER A 155 59.06 6.57 -39.51
CA SER A 155 60.33 5.97 -39.96
C SER A 155 60.35 5.67 -41.47
N TYR A 156 59.21 5.34 -42.07
CA TYR A 156 59.11 4.91 -43.46
C TYR A 156 58.73 6.07 -44.41
N LYS A 157 59.70 6.90 -44.79
CA LYS A 157 59.50 8.14 -45.58
C LYS A 157 59.66 7.92 -47.09
N LYS A 158 58.61 7.45 -47.78
CA LYS A 158 58.54 7.36 -49.27
C LYS A 158 57.13 7.69 -49.79
N ALA A 159 57.05 8.48 -50.87
CA ALA A 159 55.78 8.97 -51.43
C ALA A 159 54.82 7.88 -51.95
N VAL A 160 55.33 6.81 -52.56
CA VAL A 160 54.47 5.69 -53.06
C VAL A 160 53.92 4.88 -51.89
N SER A 161 54.75 4.64 -50.89
CA SER A 161 54.42 3.92 -49.66
C SER A 161 53.47 4.70 -48.75
N GLU A 162 53.53 6.02 -48.79
CA GLU A 162 52.64 6.93 -48.06
C GLU A 162 51.18 6.73 -48.49
N SER A 163 50.91 6.53 -49.78
CA SER A 163 49.54 6.32 -50.30
C SER A 163 48.86 5.05 -49.76
N LEU A 164 49.59 3.93 -49.65
CA LEU A 164 49.04 2.67 -49.15
C LEU A 164 48.88 2.72 -47.62
N LEU A 165 49.87 3.25 -46.91
CA LEU A 165 49.78 3.48 -45.47
C LEU A 165 48.59 4.38 -45.12
N LEU A 166 48.39 5.48 -45.84
CA LEU A 166 47.21 6.34 -45.69
C LEU A 166 45.89 5.61 -45.97
N THR A 167 45.88 4.67 -46.91
CA THR A 167 44.69 3.86 -47.23
C THR A 167 44.37 2.87 -46.08
N ILE A 168 45.39 2.27 -45.47
CA ILE A 168 45.24 1.43 -44.27
C ILE A 168 44.64 2.25 -43.12
N ARG A 169 45.21 3.44 -42.84
CA ARG A 169 44.68 4.36 -41.81
C ARG A 169 43.25 4.80 -42.11
N ARG A 170 42.91 5.03 -43.38
CA ARG A 170 41.56 5.42 -43.82
C ARG A 170 40.56 4.30 -43.53
N ASN A 171 40.89 3.05 -43.89
CA ASN A 171 40.02 1.91 -43.61
C ASN A 171 39.81 1.69 -42.11
N GLU A 172 40.85 1.84 -41.28
CA GLU A 172 40.70 1.80 -39.81
C GLU A 172 39.72 2.88 -39.33
N LYS A 173 39.92 4.14 -39.73
CA LYS A 173 39.07 5.26 -39.30
C LYS A 173 37.63 5.10 -39.80
N ASP A 174 37.44 4.62 -41.02
CA ASP A 174 36.13 4.33 -41.57
C ASP A 174 35.43 3.22 -40.78
N TYR A 175 36.16 2.17 -40.35
CA TYR A 175 35.60 1.18 -39.44
C TYR A 175 35.24 1.79 -38.09
N PHE A 176 36.10 2.62 -37.49
CA PHE A 176 35.82 3.25 -36.20
C PHE A 176 34.58 4.13 -36.23
N LEU A 177 34.35 4.83 -37.35
CA LEU A 177 33.22 5.72 -37.54
C LEU A 177 31.93 4.98 -37.91
N ARG A 178 32.02 3.99 -38.81
CA ARG A 178 30.85 3.37 -39.46
C ARG A 178 30.52 1.99 -38.93
N LYS A 179 31.46 1.32 -38.27
CA LYS A 179 31.35 -0.04 -37.74
C LYS A 179 31.03 -1.11 -38.78
N ASP A 180 31.29 -0.83 -40.05
CA ASP A 180 31.09 -1.76 -41.17
C ASP A 180 32.31 -2.69 -41.32
N THR A 181 32.06 -4.00 -41.23
CA THR A 181 33.09 -5.04 -41.28
C THR A 181 33.79 -5.13 -42.64
N ALA A 182 33.22 -4.57 -43.71
CA ALA A 182 33.88 -4.48 -45.01
C ALA A 182 35.21 -3.70 -44.93
N TYR A 183 35.31 -2.72 -44.03
CA TYR A 183 36.55 -1.97 -43.81
C TYR A 183 37.62 -2.78 -43.06
N ILE A 184 37.23 -3.77 -42.27
CA ILE A 184 38.17 -4.71 -41.64
C ILE A 184 38.85 -5.56 -42.74
N ALA A 185 38.07 -6.10 -43.68
CA ALA A 185 38.62 -6.88 -44.79
C ALA A 185 39.57 -6.02 -45.65
N LYS A 186 39.12 -4.83 -46.07
CA LYS A 186 39.95 -3.88 -46.83
C LYS A 186 41.20 -3.47 -46.08
N HIS A 187 41.12 -3.26 -44.77
CA HIS A 187 42.29 -2.96 -43.95
C HIS A 187 43.29 -4.12 -43.99
N ASN A 188 42.82 -5.34 -43.72
CA ASN A 188 43.66 -6.54 -43.68
C ASN A 188 44.37 -6.78 -45.02
N ASP A 189 43.66 -6.67 -46.13
CA ASP A 189 44.22 -6.84 -47.47
C ASP A 189 45.32 -5.80 -47.76
N ASN A 190 45.08 -4.53 -47.41
CA ASN A 190 46.06 -3.47 -47.61
C ASN A 190 47.28 -3.62 -46.70
N VAL A 191 47.12 -4.14 -45.48
CA VAL A 191 48.25 -4.47 -44.60
C VAL A 191 49.13 -5.56 -45.21
N LEU A 192 48.54 -6.61 -45.79
CA LEU A 192 49.29 -7.67 -46.47
C LEU A 192 50.05 -7.13 -47.70
N LEU A 193 49.40 -6.30 -48.52
CA LEU A 193 50.04 -5.63 -49.65
C LEU A 193 51.22 -4.77 -49.20
N PHE A 194 51.05 -4.00 -48.12
CA PHE A 194 52.10 -3.14 -47.59
C PHE A 194 53.27 -3.95 -47.02
N ARG A 195 52.98 -5.09 -46.39
CA ARG A 195 53.99 -6.03 -45.91
C ARG A 195 54.85 -6.55 -47.06
N ASP A 196 54.24 -6.89 -48.19
CA ASP A 196 54.97 -7.34 -49.38
C ASP A 196 55.75 -6.21 -50.04
N GLN A 197 55.26 -4.97 -50.02
CA GLN A 197 56.02 -3.80 -50.44
C GLN A 197 57.30 -3.61 -49.61
N ILE A 198 57.22 -3.71 -48.28
CA ILE A 198 58.39 -3.59 -47.39
C ILE A 198 59.42 -4.69 -47.68
N LYS A 199 58.98 -5.94 -47.87
CA LYS A 199 59.89 -7.06 -48.18
C LYS A 199 60.65 -6.84 -49.48
N ASN A 200 59.96 -6.35 -50.51
CA ASN A 200 60.50 -6.15 -51.85
C ASN A 200 61.20 -4.80 -52.03
N ASP A 201 61.19 -3.91 -51.03
CA ASP A 201 61.87 -2.62 -51.13
C ASP A 201 63.39 -2.82 -51.13
N LEU A 202 64.04 -2.53 -52.25
CA LEU A 202 65.49 -2.67 -52.43
C LEU A 202 66.31 -1.62 -51.65
N GLN A 203 65.67 -0.55 -51.19
CA GLN A 203 66.35 0.55 -50.47
C GLN A 203 66.43 0.32 -48.97
N LEU A 204 65.75 -0.71 -48.44
CA LEU A 204 65.77 -1.03 -47.02
C LEU A 204 66.83 -2.09 -46.72
N SER A 205 67.59 -1.86 -45.65
CA SER A 205 68.44 -2.88 -45.05
C SER A 205 67.61 -4.04 -44.50
N VAL A 206 68.24 -5.21 -44.33
CA VAL A 206 67.59 -6.39 -43.73
C VAL A 206 67.07 -6.08 -42.32
N ALA A 207 67.78 -5.24 -41.56
CA ALA A 207 67.38 -4.83 -40.22
C ALA A 207 66.11 -3.95 -40.24
N GLU A 208 66.05 -2.96 -41.14
CA GLU A 208 64.87 -2.09 -41.30
C GLU A 208 63.64 -2.88 -41.74
N LYS A 209 63.80 -3.80 -42.72
CA LYS A 209 62.70 -4.67 -43.14
C LYS A 209 62.13 -5.47 -41.98
N LYS A 210 63.01 -6.08 -41.18
CA LYS A 210 62.60 -6.86 -40.01
C LYS A 210 61.87 -5.98 -38.99
N LEU A 211 62.37 -4.77 -38.74
CA LEU A 211 61.76 -3.83 -37.79
C LEU A 211 60.37 -3.36 -38.24
N TYR A 212 60.24 -2.91 -39.49
CA TYR A 212 58.96 -2.41 -40.01
C TYR A 212 57.92 -3.52 -40.14
N ILE A 213 58.32 -4.71 -40.56
CA ILE A 213 57.43 -5.88 -40.57
C ILE A 213 56.99 -6.22 -39.15
N SER A 214 57.87 -6.14 -38.15
CA SER A 214 57.48 -6.37 -36.75
C SER A 214 56.41 -5.39 -36.28
N TRP A 215 56.61 -4.08 -36.50
CA TRP A 215 55.61 -3.07 -36.13
C TRP A 215 54.30 -3.25 -36.90
N LEU A 216 54.35 -3.67 -38.16
CA LEU A 216 53.17 -3.90 -38.98
C LEU A 216 52.40 -5.15 -38.52
N ASP A 217 53.11 -6.22 -38.17
CA ASP A 217 52.53 -7.45 -37.63
C ASP A 217 51.90 -7.17 -36.25
N ASP A 218 52.53 -6.35 -35.41
CA ASP A 218 51.95 -5.87 -34.14
C ASP A 218 50.69 -5.02 -34.37
N TYR A 219 50.75 -4.06 -35.31
CA TYR A 219 49.60 -3.23 -35.67
C TYR A 219 48.41 -4.07 -36.15
N PHE A 220 48.66 -5.04 -37.04
CA PHE A 220 47.66 -5.96 -37.56
C PHE A 220 47.02 -6.78 -36.43
N LYS A 221 47.84 -7.33 -35.53
CA LYS A 221 47.39 -8.08 -34.36
C LYS A 221 46.49 -7.23 -33.47
N PHE A 222 46.93 -6.02 -33.10
CA PHE A 222 46.15 -5.14 -32.23
C PHE A 222 44.86 -4.66 -32.90
N PHE A 223 44.86 -4.35 -34.20
CA PHE A 223 43.63 -4.01 -34.93
C PHE A 223 42.64 -5.18 -34.93
N SER A 224 43.12 -6.40 -35.19
CA SER A 224 42.28 -7.60 -35.13
C SER A 224 41.69 -7.83 -33.75
N GLU A 225 42.51 -7.72 -32.70
CA GLU A 225 42.05 -7.83 -31.30
C GLU A 225 41.04 -6.74 -30.93
N TRP A 226 41.30 -5.50 -31.34
CA TRP A 226 40.39 -4.38 -31.14
C TRP A 226 39.04 -4.63 -31.80
N THR A 227 39.01 -5.08 -33.07
CA THR A 227 37.75 -5.35 -33.79
C THR A 227 36.95 -6.48 -33.14
N LYS A 228 37.63 -7.49 -32.57
CA LYS A 228 36.98 -8.56 -31.82
C LYS A 228 36.34 -8.03 -30.54
N ILE A 229 37.07 -7.24 -29.76
CA ILE A 229 36.53 -6.65 -28.53
C ILE A 229 35.38 -5.68 -28.85
N ASP A 230 35.51 -4.86 -29.89
CA ASP A 230 34.45 -3.94 -30.30
C ASP A 230 33.16 -4.67 -30.67
N LYS A 231 33.26 -5.82 -31.35
CA LYS A 231 32.13 -6.71 -31.63
C LYS A 231 31.54 -7.38 -30.38
N GLU A 232 32.38 -7.78 -29.42
CA GLU A 232 31.92 -8.33 -28.14
C GLU A 232 31.16 -7.27 -27.31
N ILE A 233 31.59 -6.01 -27.37
CA ILE A 233 30.95 -4.87 -26.72
C ILE A 233 29.63 -4.50 -27.41
N GLY A 234 29.66 -4.14 -28.69
CA GLY A 234 28.47 -3.91 -29.53
C GLY A 234 27.72 -2.58 -29.37
N ILE A 235 28.35 -1.52 -28.82
CA ILE A 235 27.70 -0.22 -28.48
C ILE A 235 26.87 0.37 -29.64
N ASP A 236 27.45 0.45 -30.85
CA ASP A 236 26.83 1.13 -31.99
C ASP A 236 26.09 0.17 -32.94
N GLN A 237 26.18 -1.15 -32.68
CA GLN A 237 25.68 -2.20 -33.58
C GLN A 237 24.48 -2.95 -33.00
N ASP A 238 24.12 -2.70 -31.74
CA ASP A 238 23.11 -3.45 -31.00
C ASP A 238 23.38 -4.97 -30.99
N THR A 239 24.63 -5.33 -30.75
CA THR A 239 25.15 -6.70 -30.72
C THR A 239 25.86 -6.94 -29.38
N GLY A 240 26.42 -8.14 -29.21
CA GLY A 240 27.30 -8.44 -28.09
C GLY A 240 26.66 -8.18 -26.72
N LEU A 241 27.46 -7.59 -25.82
CA LEU A 241 27.06 -7.24 -24.46
C LEU A 241 25.99 -6.13 -24.45
N THR A 242 26.02 -5.16 -25.37
CA THR A 242 24.97 -4.13 -25.46
C THR A 242 23.59 -4.75 -25.72
N ARG A 243 23.49 -5.75 -26.61
CA ARG A 243 22.23 -6.48 -26.83
C ARG A 243 21.78 -7.23 -25.57
N LYS A 244 22.73 -7.87 -24.86
CA LYS A 244 22.43 -8.55 -23.61
C LYS A 244 21.90 -7.59 -22.54
N MET A 245 22.49 -6.39 -22.40
CA MET A 245 22.00 -5.36 -21.48
C MET A 245 20.56 -4.97 -21.80
N LYS A 246 20.22 -4.77 -23.08
CA LYS A 246 18.83 -4.54 -23.49
C LYS A 246 17.90 -5.71 -23.17
N ALA A 247 18.37 -6.94 -23.34
CA ALA A 247 17.60 -8.12 -22.99
C ALA A 247 17.30 -8.17 -21.48
N HIS A 248 18.30 -7.86 -20.63
CA HIS A 248 18.08 -7.74 -19.18
C HIS A 248 17.06 -6.65 -18.84
N ASN A 249 17.15 -5.48 -19.48
CA ASN A 249 16.18 -4.41 -19.28
C ASN A 249 14.74 -4.85 -19.63
N ALA A 250 14.56 -5.57 -20.74
CA ALA A 250 13.25 -6.11 -21.10
C ALA A 250 12.75 -7.19 -20.10
N GLN A 251 13.66 -8.01 -19.57
CA GLN A 251 13.30 -8.99 -18.53
C GLN A 251 12.89 -8.31 -17.22
N PHE A 252 13.62 -7.27 -16.79
CA PHE A 252 13.21 -6.45 -15.65
C PHE A 252 11.82 -5.85 -15.85
N GLU A 253 11.53 -5.28 -17.02
CA GLU A 253 10.20 -4.72 -17.31
C GLU A 253 9.10 -5.77 -17.19
N ASN A 254 9.31 -6.97 -17.74
CA ASN A 254 8.33 -8.07 -17.64
C ASN A 254 8.13 -8.53 -16.19
N ILE A 255 9.21 -8.80 -15.45
CA ILE A 255 9.12 -9.28 -14.06
C ILE A 255 8.45 -8.21 -13.18
N LEU A 256 8.82 -6.94 -13.34
CA LEU A 256 8.19 -5.84 -12.60
C LEU A 256 6.72 -5.66 -12.98
N HIS A 257 6.37 -5.83 -14.25
CA HIS A 257 4.97 -5.80 -14.70
C HIS A 257 4.14 -6.91 -14.04
N ASP A 258 4.68 -8.12 -13.95
CA ASP A 258 4.03 -9.26 -13.29
C ASP A 258 3.83 -8.98 -11.80
N ILE A 259 4.86 -8.45 -11.12
CA ILE A 259 4.76 -8.05 -9.70
C ILE A 259 3.68 -6.98 -9.51
N HIS A 260 3.65 -5.93 -10.33
CA HIS A 260 2.66 -4.86 -10.25
C HIS A 260 1.24 -5.38 -10.51
N THR A 261 1.07 -6.23 -11.51
CA THR A 261 -0.24 -6.80 -11.86
C THR A 261 -0.76 -7.69 -10.73
N GLU A 262 0.10 -8.53 -10.18
CA GLU A 262 -0.26 -9.46 -9.12
C GLU A 262 -0.48 -8.77 -7.77
N SER A 263 0.31 -7.73 -7.46
CA SER A 263 0.09 -6.84 -6.32
C SER A 263 -1.26 -6.13 -6.42
N ASN A 264 -1.57 -5.52 -7.58
CA ASN A 264 -2.86 -4.86 -7.81
C ASN A 264 -4.05 -5.84 -7.75
N ARG A 265 -3.86 -7.08 -8.23
CA ARG A 265 -4.87 -8.14 -8.13
C ARG A 265 -5.14 -8.53 -6.69
N SER A 266 -4.08 -8.71 -5.89
CA SER A 266 -4.17 -8.99 -4.46
C SER A 266 -4.91 -7.86 -3.73
N ASP A 267 -4.52 -6.60 -3.98
CA ASP A 267 -5.18 -5.41 -3.44
C ASP A 267 -6.68 -5.36 -3.81
N TYR A 268 -7.01 -5.69 -5.05
CA TYR A 268 -8.40 -5.70 -5.52
C TYR A 268 -9.23 -6.78 -4.81
N VAL A 269 -8.71 -8.00 -4.70
CA VAL A 269 -9.39 -9.11 -4.01
C VAL A 269 -9.60 -8.78 -2.53
N LEU A 270 -8.58 -8.25 -1.86
CA LEU A 270 -8.68 -7.75 -0.48
C LEU A 270 -9.72 -6.64 -0.37
N SER A 271 -9.67 -5.61 -1.22
CA SER A 271 -10.61 -4.48 -1.21
C SER A 271 -12.06 -4.93 -1.42
N ASN A 272 -12.32 -5.83 -2.37
CA ASN A 272 -13.68 -6.27 -2.68
C ASN A 272 -14.26 -7.17 -1.57
N ASN A 273 -13.49 -8.11 -1.06
CA ASN A 273 -13.91 -8.93 0.08
C ASN A 273 -14.15 -8.06 1.32
N ASN A 274 -13.29 -7.08 1.58
CA ASN A 274 -13.44 -6.18 2.72
C ASN A 274 -14.69 -5.28 2.60
N LYS A 275 -15.02 -4.79 1.40
CA LYS A 275 -16.27 -4.06 1.17
C LYS A 275 -17.48 -4.93 1.45
N ALA A 276 -17.48 -6.17 0.95
CA ALA A 276 -18.56 -7.11 1.21
C ALA A 276 -18.72 -7.37 2.71
N VAL A 277 -17.62 -7.58 3.44
CA VAL A 277 -17.69 -7.81 4.89
C VAL A 277 -18.09 -6.57 5.69
N LEU A 278 -17.66 -5.37 5.29
CA LEU A 278 -18.14 -4.12 5.91
C LEU A 278 -19.64 -3.95 5.72
N ILE A 279 -20.14 -4.19 4.51
CA ILE A 279 -21.57 -4.10 4.21
C ILE A 279 -22.34 -5.13 5.03
N THR A 280 -21.88 -6.38 5.11
CA THR A 280 -22.57 -7.41 5.93
C THR A 280 -22.54 -7.07 7.41
N ALA A 281 -21.43 -6.54 7.95
CA ALA A 281 -21.33 -6.10 9.34
C ALA A 281 -22.31 -4.95 9.65
N ILE A 282 -22.46 -3.98 8.73
CA ILE A 282 -23.45 -2.91 8.85
C ILE A 282 -24.87 -3.47 8.79
N CYS A 283 -25.17 -4.38 7.85
CA CYS A 283 -26.50 -5.00 7.76
C CYS A 283 -26.85 -5.76 9.05
N VAL A 284 -25.93 -6.55 9.58
CA VAL A 284 -26.12 -7.31 10.83
C VAL A 284 -26.35 -6.37 12.01
N SER A 285 -25.59 -5.28 12.13
CA SER A 285 -25.76 -4.31 13.22
C SER A 285 -27.10 -3.57 13.15
N VAL A 286 -27.57 -3.21 11.94
CA VAL A 286 -28.89 -2.63 11.72
C VAL A 286 -30.01 -3.60 12.10
N ILE A 287 -29.94 -4.85 11.61
CA ILE A 287 -30.92 -5.90 11.93
C ILE A 287 -31.00 -6.12 13.43
N LEU A 288 -29.85 -6.24 14.10
CA LEU A 288 -29.80 -6.41 15.55
C LEU A 288 -30.36 -5.20 16.30
N SER A 289 -30.07 -3.98 15.83
CA SER A 289 -30.62 -2.76 16.43
C SER A 289 -32.14 -2.74 16.35
N ILE A 290 -32.72 -3.20 15.24
CA ILE A 290 -34.17 -3.36 15.08
C ILE A 290 -34.71 -4.41 16.06
N ILE A 291 -34.07 -5.58 16.15
CA ILE A 291 -34.48 -6.66 17.08
C ILE A 291 -34.44 -6.16 18.53
N LEU A 292 -33.36 -5.49 18.93
CA LEU A 292 -33.21 -4.93 20.27
C LEU A 292 -34.24 -3.83 20.53
N SER A 293 -34.52 -2.95 19.55
CA SER A 293 -35.54 -1.91 19.68
C SER A 293 -36.93 -2.52 19.89
N VAL A 294 -37.28 -3.57 19.15
CA VAL A 294 -38.54 -4.30 19.33
C VAL A 294 -38.57 -4.97 20.71
N PHE A 295 -37.48 -5.63 21.11
CA PHE A 295 -37.37 -6.23 22.44
C PHE A 295 -37.54 -5.21 23.57
N PHE A 296 -36.88 -4.04 23.48
CA PHE A 296 -37.03 -2.94 24.45
C PHE A 296 -38.47 -2.43 24.51
N SER A 297 -39.12 -2.30 23.35
CA SER A 297 -40.51 -1.88 23.26
C SER A 297 -41.43 -2.84 24.02
N TYR A 298 -41.26 -4.16 23.84
CA TYR A 298 -42.09 -5.16 24.51
C TYR A 298 -41.77 -5.33 26.00
N VAL A 299 -40.49 -5.29 26.40
CA VAL A 299 -40.08 -5.58 27.78
C VAL A 299 -40.22 -4.38 28.70
N PHE A 300 -40.03 -3.16 28.20
CA PHE A 300 -40.03 -1.95 29.03
C PHE A 300 -41.09 -0.94 28.61
N THR A 301 -41.10 -0.51 27.35
CA THR A 301 -41.92 0.62 26.90
C THR A 301 -43.42 0.32 27.00
N LYS A 302 -43.86 -0.86 26.56
CA LYS A 302 -45.27 -1.24 26.55
C LYS A 302 -45.87 -1.34 27.97
N PRO A 303 -45.28 -2.08 28.93
CA PRO A 303 -45.81 -2.12 30.30
C PRO A 303 -45.85 -0.75 30.99
N ILE A 304 -44.84 0.09 30.78
CA ILE A 304 -44.81 1.44 31.36
C ILE A 304 -45.93 2.30 30.75
N LYS A 305 -46.15 2.19 29.44
CA LYS A 305 -47.23 2.92 28.75
C LYS A 305 -48.61 2.47 29.24
N GLU A 306 -48.85 1.16 29.36
CA GLU A 306 -50.10 0.60 29.89
C GLU A 306 -50.36 1.09 31.32
N LEU A 307 -49.33 1.09 32.18
CA LEU A 307 -49.43 1.63 33.53
C LEU A 307 -49.75 3.13 33.54
N SER A 308 -49.11 3.91 32.66
CA SER A 308 -49.36 5.35 32.55
C SER A 308 -50.78 5.66 32.08
N GLU A 309 -51.27 4.93 31.08
CA GLU A 309 -52.65 5.06 30.57
C GLU A 309 -53.66 4.67 31.64
N TYR A 310 -53.36 3.64 32.43
CA TYR A 310 -54.17 3.23 33.58
C TYR A 310 -54.26 4.34 34.64
N ILE A 311 -53.13 4.93 35.03
CA ILE A 311 -53.12 6.03 36.00
C ILE A 311 -53.89 7.24 35.47
N ASP A 312 -53.68 7.63 34.21
CA ASP A 312 -54.39 8.76 33.59
C ASP A 312 -55.91 8.52 33.56
N LEU A 313 -56.35 7.29 33.23
CA LEU A 313 -57.76 6.90 33.26
C LEU A 313 -58.36 7.07 34.66
N ILE A 314 -57.64 6.67 35.70
CA ILE A 314 -58.15 6.70 37.08
C ILE A 314 -58.24 8.13 37.59
N VAL A 315 -57.22 8.93 37.34
CA VAL A 315 -57.18 10.34 37.76
C VAL A 315 -58.28 11.13 37.07
N LYS A 316 -58.45 10.97 35.74
CA LYS A 316 -59.51 11.67 34.98
C LYS A 316 -60.93 11.29 35.41
N ASN A 317 -61.12 10.07 35.92
CA ASN A 317 -62.41 9.61 36.41
C ASN A 317 -62.59 9.79 37.93
N ASN A 318 -61.79 10.65 38.58
CA ASN A 318 -61.87 10.95 40.01
C ASN A 318 -61.94 9.68 40.88
N PHE A 319 -61.17 8.64 40.52
CA PHE A 319 -61.11 7.36 41.25
C PHE A 319 -62.49 6.68 41.45
N SER A 320 -63.49 7.01 40.62
CA SER A 320 -64.91 6.66 40.86
C SER A 320 -65.40 5.43 40.10
N VAL A 321 -64.54 4.73 39.37
CA VAL A 321 -64.91 3.58 38.51
C VAL A 321 -64.55 2.27 39.22
N PRO A 322 -65.38 1.20 39.17
CA PRO A 322 -64.97 -0.13 39.62
C PRO A 322 -63.93 -0.68 38.63
N ILE A 323 -62.67 -0.63 39.03
CA ILE A 323 -61.56 -0.92 38.11
C ILE A 323 -61.01 -2.31 38.40
N LYS A 324 -61.03 -3.16 37.38
CA LYS A 324 -60.28 -4.42 37.40
C LYS A 324 -58.78 -4.10 37.49
N ASN A 325 -58.09 -4.72 38.44
CA ASN A 325 -56.63 -4.58 38.58
C ASN A 325 -55.95 -4.81 37.22
N ILE A 326 -55.03 -3.93 36.85
CA ILE A 326 -54.16 -4.15 35.69
C ILE A 326 -53.19 -5.28 36.00
N GLN A 327 -52.89 -6.06 34.98
CA GLN A 327 -51.96 -7.18 35.09
C GLN A 327 -50.85 -6.99 34.06
N THR A 328 -49.67 -7.47 34.42
CA THR A 328 -48.52 -7.54 33.52
C THR A 328 -47.97 -8.95 33.52
N ASP A 329 -47.49 -9.40 32.36
CA ASP A 329 -46.75 -10.64 32.22
C ASP A 329 -45.32 -10.53 32.77
N SER A 330 -44.90 -9.33 33.19
CA SER A 330 -43.57 -9.17 33.79
C SER A 330 -43.43 -9.92 35.11
N LYS A 331 -42.19 -10.31 35.42
CA LYS A 331 -41.81 -11.06 36.63
C LYS A 331 -40.66 -10.39 37.39
N ASP A 332 -40.49 -9.10 37.15
CA ASP A 332 -39.42 -8.25 37.71
C ASP A 332 -40.04 -7.02 38.40
N GLU A 333 -39.24 -5.98 38.65
CA GLU A 333 -39.65 -4.77 39.36
C GLU A 333 -40.81 -4.02 38.65
N ILE A 334 -41.05 -4.27 37.35
CA ILE A 334 -42.24 -3.75 36.66
C ILE A 334 -43.52 -4.38 37.25
N LYS A 335 -43.49 -5.67 37.58
CA LYS A 335 -44.62 -6.32 38.24
C LYS A 335 -44.87 -5.71 39.61
N ASP A 336 -43.80 -5.51 40.38
CA ASP A 336 -43.91 -4.87 41.70
C ASP A 336 -44.52 -3.47 41.58
N LEU A 337 -44.19 -2.72 40.51
CA LEU A 337 -44.80 -1.42 40.24
C LEU A 337 -46.30 -1.53 39.91
N PHE A 338 -46.71 -2.46 39.06
CA PHE A 338 -48.13 -2.72 38.76
C PHE A 338 -48.90 -3.10 40.03
N ASP A 339 -48.34 -3.97 40.87
CA ASP A 339 -48.95 -4.42 42.12
C ASP A 339 -49.08 -3.25 43.11
N ASN A 340 -48.05 -2.39 43.22
CA ASN A 340 -48.08 -1.19 44.06
C ASN A 340 -49.12 -0.16 43.59
N VAL A 341 -49.26 0.06 42.27
CA VAL A 341 -50.27 0.97 41.72
C VAL A 341 -51.68 0.41 41.96
N ASN A 342 -51.90 -0.88 41.72
CA ASN A 342 -53.17 -1.53 42.05
C ASN A 342 -53.51 -1.36 43.54
N TRP A 343 -52.53 -1.55 44.43
CA TRP A 343 -52.73 -1.36 45.87
C TRP A 343 -53.10 0.09 46.21
N MET A 344 -52.40 1.06 45.63
CA MET A 344 -52.70 2.49 45.80
C MET A 344 -54.12 2.83 45.34
N VAL A 345 -54.53 2.39 44.15
CA VAL A 345 -55.86 2.65 43.59
C VAL A 345 -56.95 2.07 44.47
N ASN A 346 -56.79 0.82 44.92
CA ASN A 346 -57.73 0.18 45.84
C ASN A 346 -57.82 0.93 47.17
N ARG A 347 -56.68 1.43 47.70
CA ARG A 347 -56.67 2.20 48.94
C ARG A 347 -57.36 3.55 48.79
N VAL A 348 -57.15 4.24 47.67
CA VAL A 348 -57.83 5.51 47.36
C VAL A 348 -59.34 5.30 47.19
N ASP A 349 -59.78 4.25 46.50
CA ASP A 349 -61.22 3.91 46.38
C ASP A 349 -61.85 3.69 47.76
N ILE A 350 -61.18 2.98 48.67
CA ILE A 350 -61.64 2.80 50.05
C ILE A 350 -61.80 4.16 50.75
N TYR A 351 -60.79 5.04 50.69
CA TYR A 351 -60.87 6.37 51.31
C TYR A 351 -61.94 7.26 50.69
N VAL A 352 -62.11 7.25 49.37
CA VAL A 352 -63.16 8.01 48.67
C VAL A 352 -64.55 7.54 49.11
N ARG A 353 -64.76 6.22 49.27
CA ARG A 353 -66.02 5.69 49.79
C ARG A 353 -66.25 6.03 51.25
N GLU A 354 -65.20 6.00 52.07
CA GLU A 354 -65.27 6.39 53.47
C GLU A 354 -65.63 7.87 53.62
N ILE A 355 -65.03 8.75 52.83
CA ILE A 355 -65.36 10.18 52.78
C ILE A 355 -66.82 10.39 52.36
N LYS A 356 -67.26 9.77 51.25
CA LYS A 356 -68.66 9.87 50.79
C LYS A 356 -69.65 9.36 51.84
N LYS A 357 -69.32 8.26 52.52
CA LYS A 357 -70.13 7.73 53.61
C LYS A 357 -70.21 8.71 54.78
N ASN A 358 -69.08 9.31 55.16
CA ASN A 358 -69.03 10.31 56.22
C ASN A 358 -69.81 11.58 55.85
N GLU A 359 -69.74 12.03 54.60
CA GLU A 359 -70.52 13.14 54.07
C GLU A 359 -72.02 12.85 54.17
N LEU A 360 -72.48 11.66 53.75
CA LEU A 360 -73.88 11.24 53.92
C LEU A 360 -74.31 11.16 55.39
N ILE A 361 -73.43 10.70 56.29
CA ILE A 361 -73.69 10.67 57.73
C ILE A 361 -73.82 12.09 58.28
N ILE A 362 -72.96 13.02 57.85
CA ILE A 362 -73.00 14.43 58.24
C ILE A 362 -74.28 15.08 57.71
N GLU A 363 -74.65 14.88 56.45
CA GLU A 363 -75.91 15.41 55.89
C GLU A 363 -77.15 14.87 56.62
N ALA A 364 -77.16 13.57 56.93
CA ALA A 364 -78.25 12.95 57.70
C ALA A 364 -78.31 13.50 59.13
N SER A 365 -77.14 13.71 59.76
CA SER A 365 -77.03 14.34 61.08
C SER A 365 -77.49 15.80 61.05
N GLU A 366 -77.12 16.56 60.03
CA GLU A 366 -77.56 17.95 59.84
C GLU A 366 -79.08 18.02 59.65
N LYS A 367 -79.66 17.19 58.77
CA LYS A 367 -81.12 17.12 58.58
C LYS A 367 -81.85 16.75 59.85
N LYS A 368 -81.32 15.79 60.62
CA LYS A 368 -81.89 15.40 61.92
C LYS A 368 -81.82 16.56 62.93
N PHE A 369 -80.69 17.26 62.99
CA PHE A 369 -80.53 18.42 63.87
C PHE A 369 -81.47 19.57 63.48
N ARG A 370 -81.57 19.90 62.18
CA ARG A 370 -82.54 20.89 61.67
C ARG A 370 -83.97 20.52 62.02
N SER A 371 -84.37 19.27 61.80
CA SER A 371 -85.72 18.79 62.13
C SER A 371 -86.02 18.85 63.64
N LEU A 372 -85.03 18.56 64.50
CA LEU A 372 -85.17 18.70 65.95
C LEU A 372 -85.36 20.15 66.37
N ILE A 373 -84.66 21.10 65.72
CA ILE A 373 -84.82 22.52 66.03
C ILE A 373 -86.13 23.07 65.48
N GLU A 374 -86.46 22.82 64.22
CA GLU A 374 -87.67 23.35 63.57
C GLU A 374 -88.97 22.81 64.19
N ASN A 375 -88.95 21.60 64.75
CA ASN A 375 -90.11 21.00 65.45
C ASN A 375 -89.99 21.08 66.99
N SER A 376 -89.05 21.88 67.52
CA SER A 376 -88.94 22.13 68.95
C SER A 376 -90.07 23.05 69.41
N ASN A 377 -90.67 22.74 70.57
CA ASN A 377 -91.63 23.62 71.23
C ASN A 377 -90.96 24.75 72.04
N ASP A 378 -89.63 24.69 72.19
CA ASP A 378 -88.81 25.70 72.87
C ASP A 378 -88.04 26.56 71.85
N ALA A 379 -87.84 27.84 72.15
CA ALA A 379 -87.00 28.74 71.35
C ALA A 379 -85.52 28.36 71.49
N ILE A 380 -84.86 28.03 70.38
CA ILE A 380 -83.46 27.60 70.36
C ILE A 380 -82.63 28.61 69.57
N ALA A 381 -81.71 29.30 70.25
CA ALA A 381 -80.76 30.21 69.62
C ALA A 381 -79.32 29.67 69.70
N LEU A 382 -78.62 29.62 68.56
CA LEU A 382 -77.16 29.48 68.49
C LEU A 382 -76.53 30.85 68.54
N ILE A 383 -75.52 30.99 69.39
CA ILE A 383 -74.81 32.24 69.63
C ILE A 383 -73.32 31.96 69.45
N ASP A 384 -72.59 32.85 68.78
CA ASP A 384 -71.13 32.72 68.67
C ASP A 384 -70.44 33.05 70.01
N GLN A 385 -69.14 32.81 70.05
CA GLN A 385 -68.30 33.12 71.23
C GLN A 385 -68.30 34.61 71.61
N PHE A 386 -68.84 35.50 70.78
CA PHE A 386 -68.94 36.94 70.98
C PHE A 386 -70.38 37.40 71.29
N GLY A 387 -71.31 36.47 71.52
CA GLY A 387 -72.69 36.81 71.85
C GLY A 387 -73.57 37.18 70.65
N LYS A 388 -73.09 36.99 69.41
CA LYS A 388 -73.88 37.24 68.20
C LYS A 388 -74.75 36.02 67.90
N ILE A 389 -76.05 36.23 67.75
CA ILE A 389 -76.98 35.19 67.31
C ILE A 389 -76.63 34.76 65.88
N LEU A 390 -76.29 33.48 65.73
CA LEU A 390 -75.99 32.82 64.47
C LEU A 390 -77.23 32.15 63.86
N TYR A 391 -78.15 31.70 64.71
CA TYR A 391 -79.44 31.09 64.36
C TYR A 391 -80.36 31.27 65.56
N ALA A 392 -81.64 31.58 65.37
CA ALA A 392 -82.64 31.71 66.44
C ALA A 392 -84.03 31.33 65.96
#